data_AF-A0A920L5W3-F1
#
_entry.id   AF-A0A920L5W3-F1
#
_cell.length_a   1.000
_cell.length_b   1.000
_cell.length_c   1.000
_cell.angle_alpha   90.00
_cell.angle_beta   90.00
_cell.angle_gamma   90.00
#
_symmetry.space_group_name_H-M   'P 1'
#
loop_
_entity.id
_entity.type
_entity.pdbx_description
1 polymer ?
#
loop_
_entity_poly.entity_id
_entity_poly.type
_entity_poly.pdbx_seq_one_letter_code
_entity_poly.pdbx_strand_id
1 'polypeptide(L)'
;MTGAAPVICIDGPSGAGKGILSQRLATDLGWHLLDSGALYRVVGFAGRLAAVSLEDSDAVAGIARSLDVDFRPTDGGVRCGWLVRM
;
A
#
# COMPACT_ATOMS: atom_id res chain seq x y z
N MET A 1 -24.73 -14.12 9.75
CA MET A 1 -23.30 -14.41 10.00
C MET A 1 -22.54 -13.95 8.78
N THR A 2 -21.82 -12.82 8.85
CA THR A 2 -20.87 -12.46 7.79
C THR A 2 -19.66 -13.36 7.96
N GLY A 3 -19.50 -14.36 7.09
CA GLY A 3 -18.25 -15.13 7.03
C GLY A 3 -17.08 -14.18 6.80
N ALA A 4 -15.92 -14.48 7.39
CA ALA A 4 -14.72 -13.69 7.16
C ALA A 4 -14.45 -13.58 5.66
N ALA A 5 -14.21 -12.36 5.16
CA ALA A 5 -13.82 -12.17 3.77
C ALA A 5 -12.53 -12.94 3.50
N PRO A 6 -12.42 -13.67 2.38
CA PRO A 6 -11.20 -14.41 2.05
C PRO A 6 -10.03 -13.44 1.82
N VAL A 7 -8.85 -13.79 2.33
CA VAL A 7 -7.63 -12.99 2.23
C VAL A 7 -6.50 -13.85 1.67
N ILE A 8 -5.75 -13.30 0.70
CA ILE A 8 -4.58 -13.94 0.10
C ILE A 8 -3.35 -13.05 0.37
N CYS A 9 -2.32 -13.63 1.00
CA CYS A 9 -1.03 -12.98 1.21
C CYS A 9 0.00 -13.52 0.21
N ILE A 10 0.79 -12.64 -0.40
CA ILE A 10 1.80 -13.00 -1.41
C ILE A 10 3.15 -12.44 -0.97
N ASP A 11 3.99 -13.32 -0.45
CA ASP A 11 5.30 -12.98 0.13
C ASP A 11 6.46 -13.58 -0.66
N GLY A 12 7.66 -13.00 -0.47
CA GLY A 12 8.88 -13.39 -1.18
C GLY A 12 9.85 -12.22 -1.42
N PRO A 13 11.05 -12.46 -1.96
CA PRO A 13 12.09 -11.45 -2.10
C PRO A 13 11.74 -10.35 -3.11
N SER A 14 12.48 -9.24 -3.08
CA SER A 14 12.37 -8.19 -4.10
C SER A 14 12.66 -8.76 -5.50
N GLY A 15 11.97 -8.25 -6.52
CA GLY A 15 12.14 -8.72 -7.91
C GLY A 15 11.46 -10.06 -8.26
N ALA A 16 10.87 -10.78 -7.29
CA ALA A 16 10.19 -12.07 -7.55
C ALA A 16 8.85 -11.97 -8.30
N GLY A 17 8.42 -10.78 -8.73
CA GLY A 17 7.17 -10.60 -9.48
C GLY A 17 5.88 -10.54 -8.64
N LYS A 18 5.97 -10.48 -7.30
CA LYS A 18 4.81 -10.49 -6.38
C LYS A 18 3.75 -9.44 -6.70
N GLY A 19 4.17 -8.20 -7.02
CA GLY A 19 3.24 -7.12 -7.34
C GLY A 19 2.47 -7.35 -8.63
N ILE A 20 3.08 -8.00 -9.63
CA ILE A 20 2.40 -8.38 -10.88
C ILE A 20 1.43 -9.53 -10.62
N LEU A 21 1.83 -10.53 -9.82
CA LEU A 21 0.95 -11.63 -9.45
C LEU A 21 -0.26 -11.14 -8.64
N SER A 22 -0.04 -10.30 -7.63
CA SER A 22 -1.12 -9.76 -6.79
C SER A 22 -2.08 -8.89 -7.59
N GLN A 23 -1.57 -8.07 -8.50
CA GLN A 23 -2.36 -7.28 -9.44
C GLN A 23 -3.24 -8.18 -10.33
N ARG A 24 -2.67 -9.21 -10.96
CA ARG A 24 -3.43 -10.13 -11.82
C ARG A 24 -4.53 -10.85 -11.04
N LEU A 25 -4.21 -11.39 -9.86
CA LEU A 25 -5.19 -12.04 -9.00
C LEU A 25 -6.33 -11.10 -8.60
N ALA A 26 -6.02 -9.86 -8.21
CA ALA A 26 -7.03 -8.88 -7.85
C ALA A 26 -7.95 -8.53 -9.03
N THR A 27 -7.38 -8.33 -10.23
CA THR A 27 -8.14 -8.07 -11.46
C THR A 27 -9.03 -9.26 -11.83
N ASP A 28 -8.49 -10.47 -11.86
CA ASP A 28 -9.20 -11.67 -12.30
C ASP A 28 -10.33 -12.07 -11.32
N LEU A 29 -10.13 -11.84 -10.02
CA LEU A 29 -11.12 -12.13 -8.98
C LEU A 29 -12.09 -10.96 -8.73
N GLY A 30 -11.80 -9.76 -9.24
CA GLY A 30 -12.52 -8.54 -8.90
C GLY A 30 -12.37 -8.13 -7.43
N TRP A 31 -11.21 -8.42 -6.82
CA TRP A 31 -10.93 -8.18 -5.40
C TRP A 31 -10.15 -6.89 -5.18
N HIS A 32 -10.20 -6.40 -3.93
CA HIS A 32 -9.34 -5.32 -3.49
C HIS A 32 -7.87 -5.76 -3.44
N LEU A 33 -6.98 -4.83 -3.77
CA LEU A 33 -5.53 -5.03 -3.72
C LEU A 33 -4.92 -4.10 -2.67
N LEU A 34 -3.95 -4.60 -1.92
CA LEU A 34 -3.14 -3.79 -1.00
C LEU A 34 -1.66 -4.08 -1.30
N ASP A 35 -0.90 -3.04 -1.66
CA ASP A 35 0.56 -3.12 -1.83
C ASP A 35 1.26 -2.52 -0.60
N SER A 36 1.69 -3.40 0.30
CA SER A 36 2.38 -3.00 1.53
C SER A 36 3.69 -2.27 1.24
N GLY A 37 4.40 -2.63 0.17
CA GLY A 37 5.64 -1.96 -0.23
C GLY A 37 5.39 -0.52 -0.67
N ALA A 38 4.31 -0.28 -1.41
CA ALA A 38 3.89 1.07 -1.77
C ALA A 38 3.46 1.89 -0.54
N LEU A 39 2.75 1.26 0.41
CA LEU A 39 2.37 1.88 1.69
C LEU A 39 3.60 2.38 2.48
N TYR A 40 4.62 1.54 2.66
CA TYR A 40 5.84 1.95 3.36
C TYR A 40 6.56 3.11 2.66
N ARG A 41 6.61 3.11 1.32
CA ARG A 41 7.25 4.19 0.56
C ARG A 41 6.50 5.51 0.68
N VAL A 42 5.16 5.50 0.63
CA VAL A 42 4.37 6.74 0.76
C VAL A 42 4.45 7.31 2.18
N VAL A 43 4.50 6.46 3.21
CA VAL A 43 4.75 6.90 4.60
C VAL A 43 6.11 7.59 4.73
N GLY A 44 7.18 6.96 4.23
CA GLY A 44 8.52 7.55 4.26
C GLY A 44 8.61 8.86 3.46
N PHE A 45 7.91 8.94 2.32
CA PHE A 45 7.82 10.16 1.52
C PHE A 45 7.07 11.27 2.25
N ALA A 46 5.91 10.98 2.85
CA ALA A 46 5.13 11.93 3.62
C ALA A 46 5.89 12.43 4.86
N GLY A 47 6.65 11.56 5.55
CA GLY A 47 7.52 11.97 6.65
C GLY A 47 8.62 12.95 6.23
N ARG A 48 9.23 12.73 5.06
CA ARG A 48 10.19 13.68 4.49
C ARG A 48 9.54 15.03 4.17
N LEU A 49 8.34 15.04 3.60
CA LEU A 49 7.60 16.28 3.31
C LEU A 49 7.21 17.05 4.58
N ALA A 50 6.84 16.31 5.64
CA ALA A 50 6.51 16.88 6.95
C ALA A 50 7.75 17.26 7.79
N ALA A 51 8.97 17.09 7.26
CA ALA A 51 10.23 17.30 7.96
C ALA A 51 10.35 16.55 9.31
N VAL A 52 9.69 15.38 9.41
CA VAL A 52 9.76 14.49 10.56
C VAL A 52 10.97 13.57 10.41
N SER A 53 11.71 13.35 11.51
CA SER A 53 12.76 12.34 11.53
C SER A 53 12.15 10.95 11.29
N LEU A 54 12.66 10.22 10.29
CA LEU A 54 12.21 8.85 10.03
C LEU A 54 12.64 7.85 11.12
N GLU A 55 13.51 8.26 12.04
CA GLU A 55 13.89 7.49 13.22
C GLU A 55 12.92 7.69 14.40
N ASP A 56 12.05 8.71 14.35
CA ASP A 56 10.99 8.91 15.32
C ASP A 56 9.76 8.05 14.93
N SER A 57 9.69 6.86 15.50
CA SER A 57 8.64 5.89 15.18
C SER A 57 7.23 6.41 15.51
N ASP A 58 7.09 7.22 16.57
CA ASP A 58 5.79 7.73 16.99
C ASP A 58 5.28 8.81 16.04
N ALA A 59 6.16 9.72 15.63
CA ALA A 59 5.84 10.75 14.65
C ALA A 59 5.54 10.14 13.26
N VAL A 60 6.34 9.17 12.81
CA VAL A 60 6.09 8.44 11.55
C VAL A 60 4.77 7.66 11.60
N ALA A 61 4.46 7.02 12.73
CA ALA A 61 3.18 6.35 12.91
C ALA A 61 2.00 7.33 12.90
N GLY A 62 2.19 8.55 13.42
CA GLY A 62 1.22 9.64 13.31
C GLY A 62 0.90 10.00 11.87
N ILE A 63 1.93 10.15 11.04
CA ILE A 63 1.77 10.39 9.60
C ILE A 63 1.03 9.22 8.95
N ALA A 64 1.47 7.98 9.19
CA ALA A 64 0.84 6.79 8.59
C ALA A 64 -0.67 6.69 8.89
N ARG A 65 -1.10 7.05 10.11
CA ARG A 65 -2.52 7.08 10.50
C ARG A 65 -3.33 8.17 9.78
N SER A 66 -2.69 9.25 9.33
CA SER A 66 -3.34 10.36 8.65
C SER A 66 -3.41 10.21 7.12
N LEU A 67 -2.69 9.23 6.56
CA LEU A 67 -2.64 9.03 5.12
C LEU A 67 -3.95 8.44 4.58
N ASP A 68 -4.59 9.17 3.68
CA ASP A 68 -5.71 8.67 2.88
C ASP A 68 -5.16 8.11 1.54
N VAL A 69 -4.96 6.80 1.50
CA VAL A 69 -4.33 6.11 0.35
C VAL A 69 -5.26 5.08 -0.28
N ASP A 70 -5.18 5.00 -1.60
CA ASP A 70 -5.93 4.04 -2.41
C ASP A 70 -4.97 3.26 -3.33
N PHE A 71 -5.24 1.97 -3.50
CA PHE A 71 -4.42 1.06 -4.30
C PHE A 71 -5.22 0.60 -5.51
N ARG A 72 -4.80 1.02 -6.70
CA ARG A 72 -5.44 0.66 -7.96
C ARG A 72 -4.54 -0.27 -8.77
N PRO A 73 -5.01 -1.49 -9.11
CA PRO A 73 -4.39 -2.28 -10.15
C PRO A 73 -4.36 -1.48 -11.48
N THR A 74 -3.23 -1.54 -12.19
CA THR A 74 -3.02 -0.92 -13.51
C THR A 74 -2.22 -1.88 -14.37
N ASP A 75 -2.26 -1.76 -15.70
CA ASP A 75 -1.56 -2.69 -16.61
C ASP A 75 -0.05 -2.87 -16.31
N GLY A 76 0.59 -1.88 -15.66
CA GLY A 76 2.00 -1.91 -15.28
C GLY A 76 2.30 -2.20 -13.80
N GLY A 77 1.31 -2.61 -12.99
CA GLY A 77 1.47 -2.90 -11.55
C GLY A 77 0.42 -2.18 -10.69
N VAL A 78 0.81 -1.72 -9.50
CA VAL A 78 -0.11 -1.08 -8.54
C VAL A 78 0.18 0.42 -8.45
N ARG A 79 -0.85 1.25 -8.66
CA ARG A 79 -0.81 2.68 -8.37
C ARG A 79 -1.28 2.92 -6.95
N CYS A 80 -0.42 3.46 -6.11
CA CYS A 80 -0.78 4.01 -4.80
C CYS A 80 -1.09 5.49 -4.96
N GLY A 81 -2.36 5.87 -4.93
CA GLY A 81 -2.79 7.26 -4.91
C GLY A 81 -2.84 7.76 -3.47
N TRP A 82 -2.19 8.88 -3.18
CA TRP A 82 -2.39 9.61 -1.92
C TRP A 82 -3.38 10.74 -2.16
N LEU A 83 -4.57 10.63 -1.58
CA LEU A 83 -5.64 11.61 -1.68
C LEU A 83 -5.35 12.76 -0.71
N VAL A 84 -4.51 13.71 -1.14
CA VAL A 84 -4.34 14.95 -0.41
C VAL A 84 -5.62 15.76 -0.60
N ARG A 85 -6.53 15.77 0.39
CA ARG A 85 -7.54 16.82 0.48
C ARG A 85 -6.79 18.11 0.82
N MET A 86 -6.53 18.94 -0.20
CA MET A 86 -6.23 20.35 0.04
C MET A 86 -7.47 21.07 0.54
#